data_AF-A0A9P0J1L7-F1
#
_entry.id   AF-A0A9P0J1L7-F1
#
_cell.length_a   1.000
_cell.length_b   1.000
_cell.length_c   1.000
_cell.angle_alpha   90.00
_cell.angle_beta   90.00
_cell.angle_gamma   90.00
#
_symmetry.space_group_name_H-M   'P 1'
#
loop_
_entity.id
_entity.type
_entity.pdbx_description
1 polymer ?
#
loop_
_entity_poly.entity_id
_entity_poly.type
_entity_poly.pdbx_seq_one_letter_code
_entity_poly.pdbx_strand_id
1 'polypeptide(L)'
;MARYDDPLNNAIGALSVDDDRWIELGLDYKIRTQLSEIKNNYESIFSWDIQKLTEVNMCQKWNLIDKIRDKQEMIVTMDDEFDLNRFYLQLVACYELYNNKSYQESYLEIQGAVKYLEKYKFDKSIVQYFDAYYHITQATNAYVALTLKIDSEKLLNDVKHVKHFNRYEEAAICAVKAKIFMVYPQEGNDMALKFINQARYLDSTEPEWIIIWLRAKGRVRRYYEKYRTPDDDEIDAANMLCTTQSKLHILVQAIDVYEEAGFNKKVTNNHKESIRFYKLSSDITKKAIELAKDDINKLIFVLLSSYSSYDKSIMSNLIPKLTNVQNRRVDQFLGFYYLKHEKDYVKAKIHFTRGMEAGDFNSSLQLIKTECLLKSVNDFPYVQSLNEMYDNFPNPSARLIILIHILMYYNFFENNPSEMMRYLKMYIDQEIDDTLKLRYLTFPLPLFKINMYFRPNTFLNMLSENVKKIINNDWSLEEKQIIDNTFDRFNKILKLNKNDIKINVANKTTAHKKCESWRKQRVDLSEDKSNKTDQHQSNSKYFYRNTTLEKHVDLAKKPSTN
;
A
#
# COMPACT_ATOMS: atom_id res chain seq x y z
N MET A 1 -2.06 -31.97 32.65
CA MET A 1 -3.06 -33.00 32.34
C MET A 1 -4.40 -32.33 32.07
N ALA A 2 -4.70 -32.15 30.78
CA ALA A 2 -6.01 -31.98 30.16
C ALA A 2 -5.69 -32.07 28.66
N ARG A 3 -5.88 -33.26 28.07
CA ARG A 3 -5.77 -33.43 26.62
C ARG A 3 -6.97 -32.72 26.02
N TYR A 4 -6.73 -31.54 25.45
CA TYR A 4 -7.64 -30.98 24.46
C TYR A 4 -7.39 -31.77 23.18
N ASP A 5 -8.26 -32.74 22.91
CA ASP A 5 -8.35 -33.36 21.61
C ASP A 5 -8.82 -32.27 20.63
N ASP A 6 -7.87 -31.76 19.84
CA ASP A 6 -8.15 -30.80 18.76
C ASP A 6 -8.85 -31.55 17.61
N PRO A 7 -10.11 -31.21 17.27
CA PRO A 7 -10.84 -31.87 16.18
C PRO A 7 -10.19 -31.64 14.81
N LEU A 8 -9.22 -30.72 14.67
CA LEU A 8 -8.60 -30.38 13.40
C LEU A 8 -7.53 -31.37 12.90
N ASN A 9 -6.93 -32.19 13.77
CA ASN A 9 -5.97 -33.20 13.28
C ASN A 9 -6.63 -34.29 12.42
N ASN A 10 -7.97 -34.41 12.47
CA ASN A 10 -8.75 -35.31 11.63
C ASN A 10 -9.49 -34.61 10.47
N ALA A 11 -9.41 -33.28 10.37
CA ALA A 11 -10.09 -32.50 9.32
C ALA A 11 -9.18 -32.14 8.12
N ILE A 12 -7.88 -32.43 8.20
CA ILE A 12 -6.93 -32.37 7.06
C ILE A 12 -6.98 -33.71 6.28
N GLY A 13 -8.18 -34.31 6.22
CA GLY A 13 -8.45 -35.49 5.42
C GLY A 13 -8.56 -35.09 3.95
N ALA A 14 -7.86 -35.84 3.10
CA ALA A 14 -7.79 -35.68 1.65
C ALA A 14 -9.15 -35.30 1.05
N LEU A 15 -9.22 -34.10 0.47
CA LEU A 15 -10.33 -33.69 -0.38
C LEU A 15 -9.71 -33.18 -1.69
N SER A 16 -9.44 -34.13 -2.58
CA SER A 16 -9.04 -33.87 -3.95
C SER A 16 -10.18 -33.15 -4.66
N VAL A 17 -9.94 -31.89 -5.00
CA VAL A 17 -10.60 -31.30 -6.16
C VAL A 17 -9.73 -31.69 -7.33
N ASP A 18 -10.24 -32.57 -8.20
CA ASP A 18 -9.74 -32.69 -9.57
C ASP A 18 -9.73 -31.27 -10.13
N ASP A 19 -8.54 -30.71 -10.28
CA ASP A 19 -8.41 -29.35 -10.76
C ASP A 19 -8.81 -29.39 -12.24
N ASP A 20 -10.01 -28.90 -12.60
CA ASP A 20 -10.51 -28.84 -13.99
C ASP A 20 -9.44 -28.28 -14.96
N ARG A 21 -8.52 -27.47 -14.42
CA ARG A 21 -7.30 -26.97 -15.07
C ARG A 21 -6.41 -28.08 -15.67
N TRP A 22 -6.24 -29.22 -15.03
CA TRP A 22 -5.41 -30.33 -15.57
C TRP A 22 -6.06 -31.01 -16.78
N ILE A 23 -7.41 -31.01 -16.81
CA ILE A 23 -8.18 -31.47 -17.96
C ILE A 23 -8.04 -30.46 -19.10
N GLU A 24 -8.20 -29.15 -18.82
CA GLU A 24 -7.97 -28.07 -19.80
C GLU A 24 -6.58 -28.15 -20.44
N LEU A 25 -5.54 -28.50 -19.66
CA LEU A 25 -4.16 -28.59 -20.12
C LEU A 25 -3.82 -29.89 -20.86
N GLY A 26 -4.75 -30.85 -20.94
CA GLY A 26 -4.50 -32.14 -21.59
C GLY A 26 -3.32 -32.90 -20.95
N LEU A 27 -3.20 -32.85 -19.63
CA LEU A 27 -2.19 -33.63 -18.89
C LEU A 27 -2.61 -35.10 -18.85
N ASP A 28 -1.67 -36.02 -19.02
CA ASP A 28 -1.95 -37.45 -18.93
C ASP A 28 -2.13 -37.91 -17.46
N TYR A 29 -2.61 -39.15 -17.28
CA TYR A 29 -2.87 -39.71 -15.95
C TYR A 29 -1.60 -39.75 -15.09
N LYS A 30 -0.44 -40.10 -15.67
CA LYS A 30 0.83 -40.21 -14.92
C LYS A 30 1.22 -38.86 -14.32
N ILE A 31 1.17 -37.79 -15.13
CA ILE A 31 1.49 -36.42 -14.69
C ILE A 31 0.50 -35.97 -13.61
N ARG A 32 -0.81 -36.20 -13.80
CA ARG A 32 -1.82 -35.84 -12.79
C ARG A 32 -1.58 -36.54 -11.45
N THR A 33 -1.25 -37.84 -11.47
CA THR A 33 -0.91 -38.59 -10.26
C THR A 33 0.31 -37.98 -9.55
N GLN A 34 1.36 -37.61 -10.30
CA GLN A 34 2.55 -36.98 -9.73
C GLN A 34 2.24 -35.59 -9.13
N LEU A 35 1.41 -34.78 -9.80
CA LEU A 35 0.96 -33.49 -9.27
C LEU A 35 0.14 -33.65 -7.98
N SER A 36 -0.74 -34.65 -7.91
CA SER A 36 -1.47 -34.99 -6.69
C SER A 36 -0.53 -35.45 -5.57
N GLU A 37 0.50 -36.24 -5.89
CA GLU A 37 1.50 -36.68 -4.92
C GLU A 37 2.26 -35.50 -4.32
N ILE A 38 2.72 -34.57 -5.15
CA ILE A 38 3.37 -33.33 -4.67
C ILE A 38 2.43 -32.54 -3.77
N LYS A 39 1.17 -32.38 -4.18
CA LYS A 39 0.17 -31.61 -3.41
C LYS A 39 -0.10 -32.23 -2.02
N ASN A 40 -0.03 -33.55 -1.89
CA ASN A 40 -0.43 -34.25 -0.66
C ASN A 40 0.76 -34.57 0.26
N ASN A 41 1.96 -34.77 -0.29
CA ASN A 41 3.10 -35.30 0.47
C ASN A 41 4.26 -34.30 0.64
N TYR A 42 4.23 -33.18 -0.09
CA TYR A 42 5.28 -32.17 -0.06
C TYR A 42 4.74 -30.81 0.38
N GLU A 43 5.60 -30.03 1.02
CA GLU A 43 5.35 -28.63 1.34
C GLU A 43 5.69 -27.78 0.10
N SER A 44 4.67 -27.23 -0.55
CA SER A 44 4.80 -26.36 -1.71
C SER A 44 3.71 -25.29 -1.67
N ILE A 45 3.89 -24.18 -2.39
CA ILE A 45 2.85 -23.15 -2.47
C ILE A 45 1.50 -23.68 -2.98
N PHE A 46 1.50 -24.80 -3.70
CA PHE A 46 0.31 -25.45 -4.26
C PHE A 46 -0.35 -26.45 -3.28
N SER A 47 0.35 -26.89 -2.24
CA SER A 47 -0.22 -27.74 -1.17
C SER A 47 -0.84 -26.94 -0.03
N TRP A 48 -0.76 -25.59 -0.07
CA TRP A 48 -1.19 -24.74 1.04
C TRP A 48 -2.61 -24.19 0.90
N ASP A 49 -3.36 -24.59 -0.13
CA ASP A 49 -4.76 -24.19 -0.37
C ASP A 49 -5.02 -22.67 -0.22
N ILE A 50 -4.07 -21.84 -0.66
CA ILE A 50 -4.06 -20.39 -0.44
C ILE A 50 -5.36 -19.74 -0.89
N GLN A 51 -5.84 -20.06 -2.10
CA GLN A 51 -7.08 -19.48 -2.64
C GLN A 51 -8.32 -19.81 -1.79
N LYS A 52 -8.43 -21.06 -1.33
CA LYS A 52 -9.56 -21.52 -0.51
C LYS A 52 -9.55 -20.85 0.86
N LEU A 53 -8.37 -20.72 1.46
CA LEU A 53 -8.20 -20.18 2.82
C LEU A 53 -8.21 -18.65 2.89
N THR A 54 -8.11 -17.96 1.75
CA THR A 54 -8.11 -16.49 1.69
C THR A 54 -9.36 -15.90 1.06
N GLU A 55 -10.28 -16.75 0.58
CA GLU A 55 -11.54 -16.35 -0.08
C GLU A 55 -11.37 -15.31 -1.20
N VAL A 56 -10.18 -15.25 -1.82
CA VAL A 56 -9.86 -14.25 -2.83
C VAL A 56 -10.70 -14.48 -4.09
N ASN A 57 -11.71 -13.64 -4.28
CA ASN A 57 -12.49 -13.60 -5.50
C ASN A 57 -11.59 -13.12 -6.66
N MET A 58 -11.72 -13.71 -7.85
CA MET A 58 -10.82 -13.49 -9.00
C MET A 58 -10.69 -12.02 -9.40
N CYS A 59 -11.69 -11.17 -9.12
CA CYS A 59 -11.64 -9.72 -9.35
C CYS A 59 -10.58 -8.98 -8.50
N GLN A 60 -10.06 -9.58 -7.42
CA GLN A 60 -8.98 -9.00 -6.60
C GLN A 60 -7.56 -9.32 -7.12
N LYS A 61 -7.43 -10.16 -8.16
CA LYS A 61 -6.14 -10.62 -8.73
C LYS A 61 -5.39 -9.55 -9.54
N TRP A 62 -6.10 -8.53 -10.04
CA TRP A 62 -5.52 -7.44 -10.86
C TRP A 62 -4.76 -6.41 -10.02
N ASN A 63 -3.61 -6.82 -9.46
CA ASN A 63 -2.60 -5.94 -8.87
C ASN A 63 -1.44 -6.68 -8.19
N LEU A 64 -1.57 -7.99 -7.95
CA LEU A 64 -0.71 -8.63 -6.95
C LEU A 64 0.72 -8.80 -7.46
N ILE A 65 0.88 -9.20 -8.73
CA ILE A 65 2.19 -9.35 -9.39
C ILE A 65 2.91 -7.99 -9.45
N ASP A 66 2.25 -6.92 -9.87
CA ASP A 66 2.85 -5.58 -9.91
C ASP A 66 3.26 -5.09 -8.51
N LYS A 67 2.41 -5.30 -7.50
CA LYS A 67 2.76 -5.00 -6.10
C LYS A 67 3.93 -5.84 -5.59
N ILE A 68 4.06 -7.08 -6.04
CA ILE A 68 5.17 -7.97 -5.67
C ILE A 68 6.45 -7.48 -6.34
N ARG A 69 6.41 -7.14 -7.63
CA ARG A 69 7.53 -6.56 -8.38
C ARG A 69 7.99 -5.23 -7.76
N ASP A 70 7.05 -4.34 -7.43
CA ASP A 70 7.34 -3.10 -6.69
C ASP A 70 8.04 -3.38 -5.35
N LYS A 71 7.63 -4.43 -4.64
CA LYS A 71 8.29 -4.83 -3.38
C LYS A 71 9.65 -5.47 -3.60
N GLN A 72 9.84 -6.24 -4.68
CA GLN A 72 11.13 -6.83 -5.05
C GLN A 72 12.16 -5.73 -5.38
N GLU A 73 11.74 -4.65 -6.04
CA GLU A 73 12.60 -3.48 -6.29
C GLU A 73 13.02 -2.73 -5.01
N MET A 74 12.24 -2.87 -3.92
CA MET A 74 12.61 -2.31 -2.61
C MET A 74 13.66 -3.14 -1.87
N ILE A 75 13.96 -4.36 -2.34
CA ILE A 75 14.98 -5.19 -1.75
C ILE A 75 16.33 -4.63 -2.16
N VAL A 76 16.86 -3.80 -1.28
CA VAL A 76 18.24 -3.37 -1.32
C VAL A 76 19.07 -4.62 -1.08
N THR A 77 19.67 -5.19 -2.13
CA THR A 77 20.61 -6.29 -2.01
C THR A 77 21.73 -5.86 -1.06
N MET A 78 21.69 -6.38 0.16
CA MET A 78 22.86 -6.43 1.03
C MET A 78 23.72 -7.53 0.43
N ASP A 79 24.87 -7.16 -0.12
CA ASP A 79 25.72 -8.11 -0.83
C ASP A 79 26.03 -9.35 0.05
N ASP A 80 25.91 -10.53 -0.57
CA ASP A 80 26.24 -11.87 -0.06
C ASP A 80 25.33 -12.56 0.99
N GLU A 81 24.22 -11.95 1.45
CA GLU A 81 23.29 -12.61 2.41
C GLU A 81 21.95 -13.06 1.79
N PHE A 82 21.40 -14.16 2.29
CA PHE A 82 20.06 -14.63 1.92
C PHE A 82 18.98 -13.71 2.50
N ASP A 83 18.08 -13.23 1.64
CA ASP A 83 16.96 -12.37 1.99
C ASP A 83 15.65 -13.16 1.90
N LEU A 84 15.07 -13.44 3.08
CA LEU A 84 13.81 -14.14 3.20
C LEU A 84 12.65 -13.41 2.49
N ASN A 85 12.68 -12.07 2.43
CA ASN A 85 11.66 -11.31 1.71
C ASN A 85 11.73 -11.53 0.21
N ARG A 86 12.94 -11.57 -0.36
CA ARG A 86 13.12 -11.89 -1.78
C ARG A 86 12.56 -13.27 -2.07
N PHE A 87 12.95 -14.23 -1.25
CA PHE A 87 12.56 -15.62 -1.38
C PHE A 87 11.03 -15.81 -1.43
N TYR A 88 10.29 -15.34 -0.41
CA TYR A 88 8.83 -15.56 -0.42
C TYR A 88 8.15 -14.74 -1.53
N LEU A 89 8.64 -13.55 -1.89
CA LEU A 89 8.03 -12.75 -2.96
C LEU A 89 8.12 -13.46 -4.32
N GLN A 90 9.24 -14.13 -4.60
CA GLN A 90 9.37 -14.97 -5.80
C GLN A 90 8.39 -16.15 -5.78
N LEU A 91 8.20 -16.79 -4.61
CA LEU A 91 7.20 -17.85 -4.45
C LEU A 91 5.78 -17.35 -4.72
N VAL A 92 5.41 -16.17 -4.22
CA VAL A 92 4.08 -15.60 -4.49
C VAL A 92 3.92 -15.20 -5.96
N ALA A 93 4.95 -14.60 -6.58
CA ALA A 93 4.92 -14.29 -8.01
C ALA A 93 4.71 -15.56 -8.85
N CYS A 94 5.45 -16.63 -8.54
CA CYS A 94 5.27 -17.94 -9.18
C CYS A 94 3.83 -18.45 -9.05
N TYR A 95 3.25 -18.42 -7.85
CA TYR A 95 1.88 -18.86 -7.59
C TYR A 95 0.83 -18.06 -8.38
N GLU A 96 0.96 -16.74 -8.40
CA GLU A 96 0.01 -15.86 -9.08
C GLU A 96 0.11 -15.96 -10.61
N LEU A 97 1.33 -16.06 -11.16
CA LEU A 97 1.55 -16.31 -12.59
C LEU A 97 0.93 -17.65 -13.01
N TYR A 98 1.11 -18.70 -12.20
CA TYR A 98 0.49 -20.00 -12.44
C TYR A 98 -1.05 -19.90 -12.47
N ASN A 99 -1.63 -19.21 -11.49
CA ASN A 99 -3.08 -19.03 -11.40
C ASN A 99 -3.67 -18.15 -12.51
N ASN A 100 -2.84 -17.30 -13.13
CA ASN A 100 -3.21 -16.50 -14.30
C ASN A 100 -2.98 -17.24 -15.63
N LYS A 101 -2.69 -18.55 -15.59
CA LYS A 101 -2.36 -19.39 -16.75
C LYS A 101 -1.06 -18.99 -17.49
N SER A 102 -0.22 -18.13 -16.88
CA SER A 102 1.12 -17.79 -17.36
C SER A 102 2.16 -18.82 -16.90
N TYR A 103 1.97 -20.09 -17.27
CA TYR A 103 2.76 -21.21 -16.74
C TYR A 103 4.26 -21.11 -17.04
N GLN A 104 4.63 -20.64 -18.24
CA GLN A 104 6.03 -20.47 -18.62
C GLN A 104 6.74 -19.40 -17.77
N GLU A 105 6.05 -18.27 -17.51
CA GLU A 105 6.59 -17.20 -16.68
C GLU A 105 6.71 -17.65 -15.22
N SER A 106 5.70 -18.38 -14.73
CA SER A 106 5.74 -19.02 -13.41
C SER A 106 6.95 -19.95 -13.25
N TYR A 107 7.26 -20.74 -14.29
CA TYR A 107 8.42 -21.63 -14.32
C TYR A 107 9.75 -20.88 -14.26
N LEU A 108 9.89 -19.79 -15.03
CA LEU A 108 11.07 -18.94 -14.99
C LEU A 108 11.28 -18.29 -13.62
N GLU A 109 10.19 -17.86 -12.97
CA GLU A 109 10.24 -17.25 -11.64
C GLU A 109 10.73 -18.24 -10.57
N ILE A 110 10.20 -19.48 -10.56
CA ILE A 110 10.65 -20.50 -9.60
C ILE A 110 12.07 -20.99 -9.89
N GLN A 111 12.48 -21.11 -11.15
CA GLN A 111 13.89 -21.36 -11.49
C GLN A 111 14.81 -20.25 -10.99
N GLY A 112 14.34 -18.98 -11.04
CA GLY A 112 15.03 -17.85 -10.44
C GLY A 112 15.22 -18.01 -8.93
N ALA A 113 14.22 -18.53 -8.21
CA ALA A 113 14.32 -18.82 -6.78
C ALA A 113 15.26 -20.00 -6.48
N VAL A 114 15.29 -21.05 -7.31
CA VAL A 114 16.25 -22.17 -7.19
C VAL A 114 17.68 -21.64 -7.32
N LYS A 115 17.98 -20.90 -8.39
CA LYS A 115 19.29 -20.29 -8.61
C LYS A 115 19.67 -19.33 -7.47
N TYR A 116 18.69 -18.64 -6.90
CA TYR A 116 18.89 -17.78 -5.74
C TYR A 116 19.32 -18.60 -4.51
N LEU A 117 18.65 -19.72 -4.20
CA LEU A 117 19.06 -20.59 -3.10
C LEU A 117 20.44 -21.21 -3.31
N GLU A 118 20.78 -21.62 -4.53
CA GLU A 118 22.06 -22.26 -4.84
C GLU A 118 23.24 -21.28 -4.80
N LYS A 119 23.01 -20.01 -5.16
CA LYS A 119 24.06 -18.99 -5.22
C LYS A 119 24.50 -18.50 -3.84
N TYR A 120 23.58 -18.39 -2.89
CA TYR A 120 23.86 -17.71 -1.62
C TYR A 120 24.35 -18.68 -0.55
N LYS A 121 25.41 -18.27 0.16
CA LYS A 121 25.89 -19.01 1.31
C LYS A 121 24.99 -18.73 2.50
N PHE A 122 24.35 -19.77 3.00
CA PHE A 122 23.64 -19.70 4.27
C PHE A 122 24.66 -19.48 5.37
N ASP A 123 24.56 -18.36 6.08
CA ASP A 123 25.37 -18.14 7.27
C ASP A 123 24.98 -19.14 8.37
N LYS A 124 25.80 -19.25 9.42
CA LYS A 124 25.53 -20.17 10.54
C LYS A 124 24.18 -19.93 11.22
N SER A 125 23.62 -18.72 11.14
CA SER A 125 22.35 -18.37 11.77
C SER A 125 21.13 -18.85 11.00
N ILE A 126 21.25 -19.07 9.68
CA ILE A 126 20.12 -19.48 8.83
C ILE A 126 20.27 -20.87 8.20
N VAL A 127 21.46 -21.50 8.30
CA VAL A 127 21.73 -22.82 7.70
C VAL A 127 20.78 -23.91 8.20
N GLN A 128 20.28 -23.80 9.44
CA GLN A 128 19.33 -24.76 10.01
C GLN A 128 17.95 -24.75 9.34
N TYR A 129 17.65 -23.74 8.51
CA TYR A 129 16.39 -23.63 7.77
C TYR A 129 16.53 -24.03 6.29
N PHE A 130 17.75 -24.36 5.83
CA PHE A 130 18.04 -24.58 4.42
C PHE A 130 17.18 -25.70 3.82
N ASP A 131 17.09 -26.85 4.48
CA ASP A 131 16.31 -28.00 4.02
C ASP A 131 14.84 -27.65 3.80
N ALA A 132 14.26 -26.80 4.67
CA ALA A 132 12.89 -26.33 4.53
C ALA A 132 12.71 -25.44 3.30
N TYR A 133 13.60 -24.47 3.08
CA TYR A 133 13.52 -23.59 1.91
C TYR A 133 13.78 -24.35 0.61
N TYR A 134 14.79 -25.22 0.60
CA TYR A 134 15.11 -26.08 -0.54
C TYR A 134 13.93 -26.99 -0.87
N HIS A 135 13.30 -27.62 0.13
CA HIS A 135 12.11 -28.44 -0.07
C HIS A 135 10.97 -27.64 -0.71
N ILE A 136 10.62 -26.48 -0.14
CA ILE A 136 9.53 -25.65 -0.67
C ILE A 136 9.79 -25.29 -2.14
N THR A 137 11.01 -24.88 -2.45
CA THR A 137 11.36 -24.44 -3.81
C THR A 137 11.39 -25.60 -4.79
N GLN A 138 12.01 -26.73 -4.46
CA GLN A 138 12.07 -27.87 -5.38
C GLN A 138 10.72 -28.52 -5.58
N ALA A 139 9.90 -28.67 -4.53
CA ALA A 139 8.53 -29.17 -4.66
C ALA A 139 7.67 -28.25 -5.53
N THR A 140 7.80 -26.93 -5.35
CA THR A 140 7.13 -25.94 -6.19
C THR A 140 7.63 -26.00 -7.64
N ASN A 141 8.94 -26.11 -7.86
CA ASN A 141 9.56 -26.18 -9.18
C ASN A 141 9.10 -27.44 -9.93
N ALA A 142 9.13 -28.60 -9.27
CA ALA A 142 8.64 -29.85 -9.83
C ALA A 142 7.17 -29.76 -10.22
N TYR A 143 6.32 -29.14 -9.39
CA TYR A 143 4.90 -28.96 -9.70
C TYR A 143 4.68 -28.14 -10.99
N VAL A 144 5.37 -27.01 -11.13
CA VAL A 144 5.25 -26.17 -12.34
C VAL A 144 5.89 -26.86 -13.56
N ALA A 145 7.03 -27.52 -13.40
CA ALA A 145 7.71 -28.27 -14.47
C ALA A 145 6.82 -29.38 -15.05
N LEU A 146 6.20 -30.20 -14.19
CA LEU A 146 5.26 -31.26 -14.57
C LEU A 146 4.07 -30.70 -15.35
N THR A 147 3.54 -29.55 -14.92
CA THR A 147 2.44 -28.86 -15.62
C THR A 147 2.82 -28.51 -17.06
N LEU A 148 4.10 -28.17 -17.28
CA LEU A 148 4.67 -27.88 -18.60
C LEU A 148 5.19 -29.12 -19.34
N LYS A 149 5.01 -30.32 -18.79
CA LYS A 149 5.55 -31.60 -19.32
C LYS A 149 7.08 -31.59 -19.46
N ILE A 150 7.76 -30.83 -18.60
CA ILE A 150 9.22 -30.81 -18.49
C ILE A 150 9.63 -31.94 -17.55
N ASP A 151 10.67 -32.71 -17.92
CA ASP A 151 11.18 -33.80 -17.06
C ASP A 151 11.68 -33.22 -15.73
N SER A 152 11.02 -33.66 -14.66
CA SER A 152 11.26 -33.22 -13.29
C SER A 152 11.41 -34.38 -12.31
N GLU A 153 11.50 -35.64 -12.79
CA GLU A 153 11.56 -36.82 -11.92
C GLU A 153 12.76 -36.76 -10.96
N LYS A 154 13.84 -36.06 -11.36
CA LYS A 154 15.04 -35.88 -10.55
C LYS A 154 14.97 -34.74 -9.54
N LEU A 155 14.03 -33.79 -9.68
CA LEU A 155 13.97 -32.60 -8.81
C LEU A 155 13.59 -32.93 -7.37
N LEU A 156 12.91 -34.06 -7.14
CA LEU A 156 12.43 -34.46 -5.80
C LEU A 156 13.31 -35.53 -5.13
N ASN A 157 14.28 -36.11 -5.85
CA ASN A 157 15.07 -37.24 -5.34
C ASN A 157 15.93 -36.87 -4.12
N ASP A 158 16.44 -35.63 -4.11
CA ASP A 158 17.32 -35.12 -3.04
C ASP A 158 16.56 -34.26 -2.01
N VAL A 159 15.23 -34.22 -2.09
CA VAL A 159 14.40 -33.42 -1.20
C VAL A 159 14.07 -34.21 0.07
N LYS A 160 14.46 -33.67 1.21
CA LYS A 160 14.15 -34.24 2.53
C LYS A 160 12.63 -34.35 2.73
N HIS A 161 12.17 -35.54 3.11
CA HIS A 161 10.75 -35.80 3.36
C HIS A 161 10.23 -35.03 4.60
N VAL A 162 9.03 -34.45 4.52
CA VAL A 162 8.47 -33.55 5.55
C VAL A 162 8.44 -34.18 6.95
N LYS A 163 8.08 -35.47 7.05
CA LYS A 163 8.08 -36.25 8.31
C LYS A 163 9.44 -36.33 9.02
N HIS A 164 10.54 -36.01 8.34
CA HIS A 164 11.88 -36.02 8.91
C HIS A 164 12.40 -34.61 9.23
N PHE A 165 11.56 -33.58 9.09
CA PHE A 165 11.94 -32.25 9.48
C PHE A 165 12.15 -32.15 10.98
N ASN A 166 13.21 -31.44 11.36
CA ASN A 166 13.42 -31.05 12.74
C ASN A 166 12.54 -29.85 13.09
N ARG A 167 12.46 -29.52 14.38
CA ARG A 167 11.64 -28.41 14.85
C ARG A 167 11.94 -27.08 14.16
N TYR A 168 13.18 -26.80 13.76
CA TYR A 168 13.56 -25.52 13.13
C TYR A 168 13.06 -25.43 11.69
N GLU A 169 13.12 -26.55 10.96
CA GLU A 169 12.65 -26.67 9.59
C GLU A 169 11.11 -26.60 9.49
N GLU A 170 10.40 -27.35 10.34
CA GLU A 170 8.93 -27.29 10.44
C GLU A 170 8.42 -25.88 10.68
N ALA A 171 9.13 -25.22 11.58
CA ALA A 171 8.81 -23.91 12.04
C ALA A 171 9.10 -22.92 10.86
N ALA A 172 10.18 -23.10 10.09
CA ALA A 172 10.54 -22.22 8.97
C ALA A 172 9.48 -22.28 7.86
N ILE A 173 8.91 -23.46 7.62
CA ILE A 173 7.74 -23.63 6.74
C ILE A 173 6.57 -22.79 7.23
N CYS A 174 6.27 -22.83 8.52
CA CYS A 174 5.20 -22.01 9.11
C CYS A 174 5.48 -20.50 8.93
N ALA A 175 6.73 -20.07 9.09
CA ALA A 175 7.13 -18.67 8.88
C ALA A 175 6.98 -18.23 7.40
N VAL A 176 7.37 -19.07 6.45
CA VAL A 176 7.18 -18.81 5.01
C VAL A 176 5.69 -18.76 4.66
N LYS A 177 4.88 -19.72 5.14
CA LYS A 177 3.42 -19.70 5.02
C LYS A 177 2.88 -18.36 5.50
N ALA A 178 3.24 -17.93 6.71
CA ALA A 178 2.77 -16.67 7.27
C ALA A 178 3.10 -15.45 6.39
N LYS A 179 4.32 -15.37 5.84
CA LYS A 179 4.71 -14.30 4.90
C LYS A 179 3.87 -14.30 3.64
N ILE A 180 3.62 -15.47 3.06
CA ILE A 180 2.80 -15.63 1.85
C ILE A 180 1.34 -15.26 2.13
N PHE A 181 0.74 -15.79 3.19
CA PHE A 181 -0.65 -15.50 3.54
C PHE A 181 -0.89 -14.01 3.83
N MET A 182 0.09 -13.30 4.40
CA MET A 182 0.06 -11.84 4.56
C MET A 182 0.05 -11.07 3.22
N VAL A 183 0.32 -11.67 2.08
CA VAL A 183 0.20 -10.96 0.79
C VAL A 183 -1.26 -10.76 0.39
N TYR A 184 -2.15 -11.61 0.90
CA TYR A 184 -3.58 -11.61 0.59
C TYR A 184 -4.39 -10.74 1.57
N PRO A 185 -5.68 -10.49 1.29
CA PRO A 185 -6.59 -9.68 2.12
C PRO A 185 -6.80 -10.21 3.55
N GLN A 186 -7.84 -9.72 4.24
CA GLN A 186 -8.07 -9.90 5.68
C GLN A 186 -7.86 -11.34 6.16
N GLU A 187 -8.50 -12.30 5.49
CA GLU A 187 -8.50 -13.73 5.80
C GLU A 187 -7.08 -14.30 5.76
N GLY A 188 -6.27 -13.81 4.82
CA GLY A 188 -4.84 -14.11 4.74
C GLY A 188 -4.05 -13.63 5.96
N ASN A 189 -4.38 -12.47 6.54
CA ASN A 189 -3.71 -12.00 7.75
C ASN A 189 -4.06 -12.86 8.98
N ASP A 190 -5.30 -13.34 9.07
CA ASP A 190 -5.72 -14.23 10.15
C ASP A 190 -5.03 -15.60 10.05
N MET A 191 -4.92 -16.16 8.84
CA MET A 191 -4.16 -17.39 8.60
C MET A 191 -2.67 -17.21 8.87
N ALA A 192 -2.10 -16.07 8.45
CA ALA A 192 -0.71 -15.78 8.73
C ALA A 192 -0.40 -15.73 10.24
N LEU A 193 -1.29 -15.14 11.04
CA LEU A 193 -1.14 -15.10 12.49
C LEU A 193 -1.16 -16.51 13.11
N LYS A 194 -2.02 -17.41 12.61
CA LYS A 194 -2.04 -18.81 13.05
C LYS A 194 -0.71 -19.52 12.78
N PHE A 195 -0.23 -19.46 11.54
CA PHE A 195 1.03 -20.10 11.16
C PHE A 195 2.21 -19.54 11.94
N ILE A 196 2.33 -18.20 12.07
CA ILE A 196 3.48 -17.64 12.78
C ILE A 196 3.43 -17.88 14.29
N ASN A 197 2.24 -18.07 14.89
CA ASN A 197 2.14 -18.55 16.28
C ASN A 197 2.67 -19.98 16.43
N GLN A 198 2.35 -20.89 15.50
CA GLN A 198 2.93 -22.25 15.49
C GLN A 198 4.44 -22.21 15.33
N ALA A 199 4.90 -21.34 14.43
CA ALA A 199 6.29 -21.12 14.17
C ALA A 199 7.05 -20.69 15.46
N ARG A 200 6.52 -19.69 16.19
CA ARG A 200 7.06 -19.24 17.47
C ARG A 200 6.93 -20.26 18.60
N TYR A 201 5.95 -21.16 18.55
CA TYR A 201 5.85 -22.24 19.51
C TYR A 201 7.01 -23.23 19.37
N LEU A 202 7.43 -23.50 18.14
CA LEU A 202 8.53 -24.40 17.81
C LEU A 202 9.92 -23.77 18.02
N ASP A 203 10.07 -22.49 17.66
CA ASP A 203 11.26 -21.67 17.94
C ASP A 203 10.87 -20.23 18.35
N SER A 204 10.82 -19.99 19.66
CA SER A 204 10.33 -18.73 20.22
C SER A 204 11.37 -17.62 20.22
N THR A 205 12.65 -17.95 20.04
CA THR A 205 13.77 -17.02 20.19
C THR A 205 14.30 -16.47 18.88
N GLU A 206 13.95 -17.09 17.76
CA GLU A 206 14.41 -16.68 16.44
C GLU A 206 13.85 -15.28 16.06
N PRO A 207 14.72 -14.27 15.88
CA PRO A 207 14.30 -12.89 15.64
C PRO A 207 13.41 -12.69 14.40
N GLU A 208 13.66 -13.41 13.30
CA GLU A 208 12.85 -13.26 12.08
C GLU A 208 11.36 -13.57 12.31
N TRP A 209 11.06 -14.39 13.31
CA TRP A 209 9.74 -14.97 13.52
C TRP A 209 8.93 -14.09 14.43
N ILE A 210 9.62 -13.49 15.39
CA ILE A 210 9.13 -12.36 16.15
C ILE A 210 8.77 -11.21 15.20
N ILE A 211 9.62 -10.89 14.21
CA ILE A 211 9.34 -9.85 13.20
C ILE A 211 8.08 -10.18 12.39
N ILE A 212 7.98 -11.39 11.86
CA ILE A 212 6.81 -11.81 11.07
C ILE A 212 5.56 -11.79 11.94
N TRP A 213 5.66 -12.20 13.20
CA TRP A 213 4.56 -12.22 14.16
C TRP A 213 4.07 -10.81 14.50
N LEU A 214 4.97 -9.88 14.80
CA LEU A 214 4.64 -8.46 15.05
C LEU A 214 3.90 -7.86 13.85
N ARG A 215 4.34 -8.16 12.62
CA ARG A 215 3.66 -7.71 11.41
C ARG A 215 2.27 -8.33 11.26
N ALA A 216 2.14 -9.64 11.43
CA ALA A 216 0.86 -10.34 11.29
C ALA A 216 -0.15 -9.88 12.35
N LYS A 217 0.26 -9.88 13.62
CA LYS A 217 -0.56 -9.44 14.76
C LYS A 217 -0.98 -7.99 14.61
N GLY A 218 -0.06 -7.10 14.22
CA GLY A 218 -0.39 -5.70 13.95
C GLY A 218 -1.41 -5.51 12.83
N ARG A 219 -1.37 -6.33 11.77
CA ARG A 219 -2.34 -6.26 10.67
C ARG A 219 -3.73 -6.71 11.09
N VAL A 220 -3.83 -7.85 11.78
CA VAL A 220 -5.07 -8.36 12.36
C VAL A 220 -5.67 -7.29 13.29
N ARG A 221 -4.87 -6.76 14.22
CA ARG A 221 -5.30 -5.68 15.11
C ARG A 221 -5.80 -4.47 14.35
N ARG A 222 -5.04 -3.91 13.40
CA ARG A 222 -5.44 -2.71 12.67
C ARG A 222 -6.69 -2.89 11.82
N TYR A 223 -6.97 -4.12 11.41
CA TYR A 223 -8.18 -4.44 10.68
C TYR A 223 -9.42 -4.38 11.57
N TYR A 224 -9.41 -5.13 12.68
CA TYR A 224 -10.55 -5.22 13.60
C TYR A 224 -10.67 -3.99 14.52
N GLU A 225 -9.54 -3.40 14.91
CA GLU A 225 -9.45 -2.30 15.86
C GLU A 225 -8.32 -1.30 15.47
N LYS A 226 -8.57 -0.49 14.44
CA LYS A 226 -7.60 0.41 13.80
C LYS A 226 -6.68 1.24 14.71
N TYR A 227 -7.18 1.70 15.86
CA TYR A 227 -6.44 2.57 16.79
C TYR A 227 -6.13 1.88 18.12
N ARG A 228 -6.32 0.56 18.20
CA ARG A 228 -5.89 -0.21 19.36
C ARG A 228 -4.36 -0.15 19.43
N THR A 229 -3.87 0.22 20.61
CA THR A 229 -2.43 0.22 20.88
C THR A 229 -1.90 -1.22 20.75
N PRO A 230 -0.67 -1.44 20.27
CA PRO A 230 0.00 -2.74 20.44
C PRO A 230 -0.14 -3.25 21.88
N ASP A 231 -0.38 -4.55 22.02
CA ASP A 231 -0.52 -5.20 23.33
C ASP A 231 0.87 -5.35 24.00
N ASP A 232 0.90 -5.66 25.30
CA ASP A 232 2.15 -5.72 26.07
C ASP A 232 3.15 -6.77 25.50
N ASP A 233 2.66 -7.90 25.00
CA ASP A 233 3.48 -8.94 24.37
C ASP A 233 4.15 -8.47 23.06
N GLU A 234 3.55 -7.53 22.34
CA GLU A 234 4.16 -6.89 21.16
C GLU A 234 5.24 -5.89 21.55
N ILE A 235 4.99 -5.12 22.62
CA ILE A 235 5.99 -4.20 23.17
C ILE A 235 7.19 -4.98 23.73
N ASP A 236 6.96 -6.09 24.43
CA ASP A 236 8.00 -6.96 24.97
C ASP A 236 8.81 -7.64 23.86
N ALA A 237 8.15 -8.10 22.81
CA ALA A 237 8.80 -8.61 21.61
C ALA A 237 9.69 -7.53 20.95
N ALA A 238 9.19 -6.30 20.79
CA ALA A 238 9.98 -5.20 20.26
C ALA A 238 11.19 -4.86 21.16
N ASN A 239 11.02 -4.89 22.49
CA ASN A 239 12.11 -4.71 23.45
C ASN A 239 13.17 -5.81 23.30
N MET A 240 12.75 -7.07 23.16
CA MET A 240 13.65 -8.21 22.94
C MET A 240 14.47 -8.03 21.67
N LEU A 241 13.85 -7.65 20.56
CA LEU A 241 14.55 -7.37 19.30
C LEU A 241 15.60 -6.25 19.44
N CYS A 242 15.32 -5.21 20.22
CA CYS A 242 16.24 -4.07 20.41
C CYS A 242 17.45 -4.38 21.30
N THR A 243 17.24 -5.26 22.29
CA THR A 243 18.23 -5.60 23.33
C THR A 243 19.15 -6.74 22.94
N THR A 244 18.65 -7.71 22.16
CA THR A 244 19.38 -8.94 21.83
C THR A 244 20.10 -8.91 20.49
N GLN A 245 19.77 -7.96 19.60
CA GLN A 245 20.26 -7.96 18.22
C GLN A 245 20.90 -6.63 17.81
N SER A 246 21.90 -6.74 16.92
CA SER A 246 22.59 -5.61 16.30
C SER A 246 22.35 -5.51 14.79
N LYS A 247 21.55 -6.40 14.20
CA LYS A 247 21.23 -6.36 12.77
C LYS A 247 20.25 -5.22 12.48
N LEU A 248 20.57 -4.41 11.47
CA LEU A 248 19.84 -3.19 11.13
C LEU A 248 18.36 -3.44 10.82
N HIS A 249 18.08 -4.49 10.04
CA HIS A 249 16.71 -4.80 9.61
C HIS A 249 15.82 -5.23 10.76
N ILE A 250 16.38 -5.80 11.82
CA ILE A 250 15.66 -6.17 13.04
C ILE A 250 15.25 -4.93 13.83
N LEU A 251 16.18 -3.97 14.02
CA LEU A 251 15.91 -2.73 14.76
C LEU A 251 14.81 -1.90 14.11
N VAL A 252 14.81 -1.84 12.78
CA VAL A 252 13.79 -1.15 11.99
C VAL A 252 12.38 -1.67 12.28
N GLN A 253 12.21 -2.96 12.53
CA GLN A 253 10.89 -3.52 12.83
C GLN A 253 10.38 -3.14 14.21
N ALA A 254 11.27 -3.00 15.19
CA ALA A 254 10.89 -2.52 16.51
C ALA A 254 10.49 -1.04 16.47
N ILE A 255 11.16 -0.23 15.65
CA ILE A 255 10.82 1.19 15.44
C ILE A 255 9.35 1.35 15.02
N ASP A 256 8.90 0.56 14.04
CA ASP A 256 7.51 0.61 13.54
C ASP A 256 6.48 0.36 14.66
N VAL A 257 6.74 -0.60 15.55
CA VAL A 257 5.85 -0.93 16.67
C VAL A 257 5.75 0.23 17.66
N TYR A 258 6.88 0.85 18.02
CA TYR A 258 6.88 2.00 18.92
C TYR A 258 6.24 3.23 18.29
N GLU A 259 6.46 3.50 16.99
CA GLU A 259 5.77 4.60 16.30
C GLU A 259 4.25 4.40 16.29
N GLU A 260 3.79 3.18 16.04
CA GLU A 260 2.37 2.83 16.08
C GLU A 260 1.78 3.01 17.48
N ALA A 261 2.46 2.52 18.52
CA ALA A 261 2.06 2.74 19.91
C ALA A 261 1.99 4.23 20.26
N GLY A 262 3.01 5.00 19.87
CA GLY A 262 3.07 6.44 20.06
C GLY A 262 1.93 7.18 19.38
N PHE A 263 1.61 6.80 18.14
CA PHE A 263 0.50 7.36 17.37
C PHE A 263 -0.84 7.03 18.00
N ASN A 264 -1.10 5.76 18.35
CA ASN A 264 -2.38 5.35 18.91
C ASN A 264 -2.64 5.99 20.28
N LYS A 265 -1.62 6.07 21.16
CA LYS A 265 -1.73 6.80 22.44
C LYS A 265 -2.03 8.29 22.23
N LYS A 266 -1.49 8.90 21.17
CA LYS A 266 -1.81 10.29 20.80
C LYS A 266 -3.27 10.46 20.41
N VAL A 267 -3.79 9.53 19.60
CA VAL A 267 -5.19 9.54 19.14
C VAL A 267 -6.16 9.40 20.31
N THR A 268 -5.79 8.63 21.34
CA THR A 268 -6.57 8.48 22.58
C THR A 268 -6.26 9.57 23.63
N ASN A 269 -5.64 10.69 23.24
CA ASN A 269 -5.26 11.82 24.10
C ASN A 269 -4.33 11.48 25.28
N ASN A 270 -3.63 10.34 25.24
CA ASN A 270 -2.60 10.00 26.21
C ASN A 270 -1.23 10.52 25.71
N HIS A 271 -1.03 11.83 25.86
CA HIS A 271 0.18 12.50 25.36
C HIS A 271 1.47 12.05 26.05
N LYS A 272 1.41 11.71 27.35
CA LYS A 272 2.58 11.26 28.11
C LYS A 272 3.15 9.95 27.55
N GLU A 273 2.31 8.93 27.38
CA GLU A 273 2.75 7.67 26.79
C GLU A 273 3.11 7.82 25.30
N SER A 274 2.39 8.68 24.57
CA SER A 274 2.75 8.99 23.18
C SER A 274 4.19 9.50 23.05
N ILE A 275 4.57 10.49 23.87
CA ILE A 275 5.93 11.04 23.89
C ILE A 275 6.97 9.98 24.26
N ARG A 276 6.66 9.12 25.25
CA ARG A 276 7.53 8.02 25.67
C ARG A 276 7.85 7.08 24.51
N PHE A 277 6.84 6.61 23.78
CA PHE A 277 7.05 5.69 22.66
C PHE A 277 7.75 6.35 21.46
N TYR A 278 7.44 7.60 21.14
CA TYR A 278 8.18 8.33 20.10
C TYR A 278 9.66 8.53 20.47
N LYS A 279 9.96 8.74 21.75
CA LYS A 279 11.36 8.80 22.22
C LYS A 279 12.08 7.46 22.01
N LEU A 280 11.45 6.34 22.37
CA LEU A 280 12.02 5.00 22.14
C LEU A 280 12.31 4.75 20.65
N SER A 281 11.34 5.03 19.77
CA SER A 281 11.51 4.95 18.31
C SER A 281 12.70 5.81 17.83
N SER A 282 12.79 7.06 18.30
CA SER A 282 13.89 7.97 17.94
C SER A 282 15.25 7.45 18.41
N ASP A 283 15.34 6.92 19.63
CA ASP A 283 16.61 6.42 20.20
C ASP A 283 17.10 5.18 19.42
N ILE A 284 16.20 4.28 19.04
CA ILE A 284 16.54 3.11 18.20
C ILE A 284 16.88 3.54 16.77
N THR A 285 16.20 4.55 16.22
CA THR A 285 16.52 5.10 14.89
C THR A 285 17.95 5.65 14.86
N LYS A 286 18.39 6.34 15.91
CA LYS A 286 19.79 6.80 16.03
C LYS A 286 20.77 5.63 16.02
N LYS A 287 20.51 4.60 16.83
CA LYS A 287 21.32 3.36 16.84
C LYS A 287 21.36 2.68 15.47
N ALA A 288 20.23 2.63 14.75
CA ALA A 288 20.15 2.08 13.40
C ALA A 288 20.99 2.88 12.39
N ILE A 289 20.94 4.22 12.45
CA ILE A 289 21.75 5.09 11.60
C ILE A 289 23.26 4.91 11.89
N GLU A 290 23.65 4.81 13.17
CA GLU A 290 25.03 4.54 13.55
C GLU A 290 25.55 3.20 13.00
N LEU A 291 24.71 2.17 13.02
CA LEU A 291 25.03 0.86 12.44
C LEU A 291 25.11 0.88 10.92
N ALA A 292 24.26 1.69 10.27
CA ALA A 292 24.31 1.90 8.82
C ALA A 292 25.57 2.66 8.37
N LYS A 293 26.19 3.45 9.26
CA LYS A 293 27.39 4.26 8.95
C LYS A 293 27.14 5.15 7.72
N ASP A 294 28.03 5.13 6.74
CA ASP A 294 27.92 5.88 5.47
C ASP A 294 27.41 5.02 4.30
N ASP A 295 26.91 3.81 4.58
CA ASP A 295 26.28 2.95 3.58
C ASP A 295 24.92 3.53 3.19
N ILE A 296 24.86 4.18 2.03
CA ILE A 296 23.69 4.88 1.50
C ILE A 296 22.47 3.94 1.43
N ASN A 297 22.69 2.69 1.03
CA ASN A 297 21.66 1.67 0.86
C ASN A 297 21.02 1.30 2.21
N LYS A 298 21.84 1.15 3.25
CA LYS A 298 21.37 0.91 4.63
C LYS A 298 20.66 2.13 5.22
N LEU A 299 21.16 3.34 4.94
CA LEU A 299 20.52 4.57 5.40
C LEU A 299 19.14 4.78 4.77
N ILE A 300 18.99 4.49 3.48
CA ILE A 300 17.70 4.50 2.78
C ILE A 300 16.73 3.52 3.44
N PHE A 301 17.19 2.32 3.76
CA PHE A 301 16.37 1.30 4.39
C PHE A 301 15.81 1.75 5.75
N VAL A 302 16.63 2.40 6.59
CA VAL A 302 16.17 3.01 7.86
C VAL A 302 15.15 4.12 7.60
N LEU A 303 15.43 4.95 6.60
CA LEU A 303 14.61 6.13 6.28
C LEU A 303 13.22 5.81 5.73
N LEU A 304 13.13 4.77 4.90
CA LEU A 304 11.85 4.35 4.35
C LEU A 304 10.93 3.72 5.41
N SER A 305 11.48 3.38 6.57
CA SER A 305 10.76 2.67 7.62
C SER A 305 10.22 3.59 8.71
N SER A 306 10.94 4.67 9.10
CA SER A 306 10.48 5.61 10.15
C SER A 306 9.92 6.94 9.61
N TYR A 307 8.88 6.89 8.78
CA TYR A 307 8.29 8.05 8.09
C TYR A 307 7.77 9.19 9.00
N SER A 308 7.70 9.00 10.32
CA SER A 308 6.81 9.78 11.19
C SER A 308 7.48 10.84 12.05
N SER A 309 8.78 10.77 12.35
CA SER A 309 9.36 11.57 13.46
C SER A 309 10.88 11.72 13.45
N TYR A 310 11.49 12.06 12.31
CA TYR A 310 12.92 12.37 12.33
C TYR A 310 13.20 13.71 13.01
N ASP A 311 14.13 13.68 13.95
CA ASP A 311 14.78 14.88 14.48
C ASP A 311 15.41 15.66 13.32
N LYS A 312 15.32 16.99 13.35
CA LYS A 312 15.90 17.88 12.34
C LYS A 312 17.40 17.61 12.16
N SER A 313 18.10 17.26 13.24
CA SER A 313 19.54 16.92 13.22
C SER A 313 19.84 15.65 12.42
N ILE A 314 18.96 14.66 12.47
CA ILE A 314 19.08 13.43 11.67
C ILE A 314 18.88 13.77 10.19
N MET A 315 17.85 14.55 9.87
CA MET A 315 17.56 14.94 8.49
C MET A 315 18.67 15.79 7.87
N SER A 316 19.24 16.75 8.61
CA SER A 316 20.31 17.60 8.08
C SER A 316 21.56 16.85 7.64
N ASN A 317 21.83 15.68 8.25
CA ASN A 317 22.96 14.83 7.89
C ASN A 317 22.63 13.88 6.72
N LEU A 318 21.38 13.43 6.62
CA LEU A 318 20.96 12.42 5.64
C LEU A 318 20.58 13.03 4.30
N ILE A 319 19.88 14.15 4.28
CA ILE A 319 19.40 14.79 3.04
C ILE A 319 20.55 15.03 2.04
N PRO A 320 21.71 15.61 2.42
CA PRO A 320 22.82 15.80 1.48
C PRO A 320 23.36 14.51 0.86
N LYS A 321 23.33 13.39 1.60
CA LYS A 321 23.79 12.07 1.11
C LYS A 321 22.82 11.45 0.10
N LEU A 322 21.53 11.79 0.20
CA LEU A 322 20.47 11.20 -0.62
C LEU A 322 20.14 12.00 -1.88
N THR A 323 20.44 13.30 -1.90
CA THR A 323 20.06 14.23 -3.00
C THR A 323 20.47 13.74 -4.40
N ASN A 324 21.57 12.99 -4.48
CA ASN A 324 22.14 12.50 -5.73
C ASN A 324 21.88 11.01 -5.99
N VAL A 325 21.14 10.34 -5.11
CA VAL A 325 20.83 8.92 -5.27
C VAL A 325 19.71 8.75 -6.28
N GLN A 326 19.97 7.98 -7.34
CA GLN A 326 18.95 7.62 -8.32
C GLN A 326 18.11 6.45 -7.81
N ASN A 327 17.02 6.76 -7.12
CA ASN A 327 16.07 5.77 -6.64
C ASN A 327 14.69 6.41 -6.46
N ARG A 328 13.65 5.86 -7.11
CA ARG A 328 12.29 6.44 -7.10
C ARG A 328 11.70 6.65 -5.70
N ARG A 329 12.05 5.79 -4.72
CA ARG A 329 11.59 5.93 -3.33
C ARG A 329 12.35 6.99 -2.56
N VAL A 330 13.65 7.16 -2.85
CA VAL A 330 14.45 8.26 -2.30
C VAL A 330 13.92 9.59 -2.82
N ASP A 331 13.66 9.68 -4.12
CA ASP A 331 13.05 10.87 -4.72
C ASP A 331 11.66 11.16 -4.14
N GLN A 332 10.81 10.14 -3.95
CA GLN A 332 9.54 10.30 -3.24
C GLN A 332 9.73 10.86 -1.82
N PHE A 333 10.67 10.31 -1.05
CA PHE A 333 10.98 10.76 0.30
C PHE A 333 11.48 12.22 0.32
N LEU A 334 12.45 12.55 -0.54
CA LEU A 334 12.99 13.91 -0.66
C LEU A 334 11.92 14.91 -1.11
N GLY A 335 11.06 14.51 -2.05
CA GLY A 335 9.90 15.29 -2.46
C GLY A 335 8.98 15.59 -1.28
N PHE A 336 8.65 14.59 -0.45
CA PHE A 336 7.85 14.81 0.76
C PHE A 336 8.57 15.67 1.81
N TYR A 337 9.88 15.49 1.97
CA TYR A 337 10.69 16.31 2.87
C TYR A 337 10.60 17.79 2.49
N TYR A 338 10.91 18.13 1.24
CA TYR A 338 10.86 19.50 0.78
C TYR A 338 9.43 20.06 0.75
N LEU A 339 8.42 19.24 0.40
CA LEU A 339 7.02 19.65 0.38
C LEU A 339 6.49 19.98 1.79
N LYS A 340 6.79 19.15 2.79
CA LYS A 340 6.16 19.23 4.12
C LYS A 340 7.01 19.95 5.17
N HIS A 341 8.33 19.75 5.16
CA HIS A 341 9.23 20.25 6.19
C HIS A 341 9.84 21.59 5.81
N GLU A 342 10.52 21.66 4.66
CA GLU A 342 11.16 22.90 4.20
C GLU A 342 10.16 23.86 3.53
N LYS A 343 9.06 23.32 3.00
CA LYS A 343 8.11 24.05 2.14
C LYS A 343 8.78 24.65 0.89
N ASP A 344 9.84 24.01 0.41
CA ASP A 344 10.52 24.35 -0.83
C ASP A 344 9.85 23.58 -1.98
N TYR A 345 8.81 24.18 -2.57
CA TYR A 345 8.01 23.53 -3.61
C TYR A 345 8.78 23.34 -4.91
N VAL A 346 9.82 24.14 -5.17
CA VAL A 346 10.66 24.01 -6.37
C VAL A 346 11.53 22.76 -6.24
N LYS A 347 12.19 22.54 -5.09
CA LYS A 347 12.93 21.29 -4.85
C LYS A 347 12.02 20.08 -4.74
N ALA A 348 10.86 20.22 -4.11
CA ALA A 348 9.88 19.14 -4.06
C ALA A 348 9.48 18.70 -5.48
N LYS A 349 9.23 19.66 -6.38
CA LYS A 349 8.92 19.40 -7.79
C LYS A 349 10.04 18.61 -8.47
N ILE A 350 11.31 19.03 -8.33
CA ILE A 350 12.46 18.31 -8.94
C ILE A 350 12.46 16.83 -8.56
N HIS A 351 12.31 16.52 -7.28
CA HIS A 351 12.32 15.13 -6.81
C HIS A 351 11.07 14.36 -7.23
N PHE A 352 9.88 14.96 -7.15
CA PHE A 352 8.67 14.28 -7.62
C PHE A 352 8.67 14.06 -9.14
N THR A 353 9.30 14.94 -9.94
CA THR A 353 9.53 14.72 -11.37
C THR A 353 10.41 13.51 -11.61
N ARG A 354 11.56 13.39 -10.91
CA ARG A 354 12.43 12.21 -11.00
C ARG A 354 11.71 10.92 -10.60
N GLY A 355 10.93 10.98 -9.52
CA GLY A 355 10.10 9.84 -9.09
C GLY A 355 9.05 9.44 -10.12
N MET A 356 8.39 10.42 -10.76
CA MET A 356 7.45 10.19 -11.86
C MET A 356 8.12 9.57 -13.09
N GLU A 357 9.27 10.10 -13.50
CA GLU A 357 10.06 9.58 -14.63
C GLU A 357 10.50 8.13 -14.39
N ALA A 358 10.71 7.75 -13.13
CA ALA A 358 10.97 6.38 -12.70
C ALA A 358 9.68 5.55 -12.43
N GLY A 359 8.51 6.02 -12.85
CA GLY A 359 7.24 5.28 -12.81
C GLY A 359 6.56 5.22 -11.44
N ASP A 360 6.90 6.08 -10.47
CA ASP A 360 6.22 6.10 -9.17
C ASP A 360 4.89 6.88 -9.20
N PHE A 361 3.78 6.15 -9.06
CA PHE A 361 2.41 6.72 -9.06
C PHE A 361 2.24 7.82 -8.00
N ASN A 362 2.74 7.59 -6.79
CA ASN A 362 2.57 8.53 -5.69
C ASN A 362 3.34 9.84 -5.92
N SER A 363 4.55 9.77 -6.48
CA SER A 363 5.34 10.93 -6.89
C SER A 363 4.64 11.71 -7.99
N SER A 364 4.08 11.01 -8.99
CA SER A 364 3.26 11.61 -10.05
C SER A 364 2.07 12.38 -9.45
N LEU A 365 1.39 11.80 -8.46
CA LEU A 365 0.25 12.41 -7.78
C LEU A 365 0.67 13.63 -6.93
N GLN A 366 1.79 13.53 -6.23
CA GLN A 366 2.32 14.65 -5.45
C GLN A 366 2.95 15.74 -6.32
N LEU A 367 3.42 15.43 -7.52
CA LEU A 367 3.88 16.41 -8.50
C LEU A 367 2.73 17.33 -8.89
N ILE A 368 1.57 16.78 -9.25
CA ILE A 368 0.35 17.55 -9.56
C ILE A 368 -0.02 18.49 -8.40
N LYS A 369 0.02 17.97 -7.16
CA LYS A 369 -0.21 18.79 -5.96
C LYS A 369 0.80 19.93 -5.84
N THR A 370 2.08 19.64 -6.09
CA THR A 370 3.16 20.62 -6.00
C THR A 370 3.02 21.70 -7.08
N GLU A 371 2.62 21.33 -8.29
CA GLU A 371 2.30 22.28 -9.37
C GLU A 371 1.12 23.18 -8.99
N CYS A 372 0.07 22.63 -8.38
CA CYS A 372 -1.07 23.41 -7.87
C CYS A 372 -0.74 24.30 -6.66
N LEU A 373 0.43 24.14 -6.04
CA LEU A 373 0.95 25.03 -5.01
C LEU A 373 1.82 26.14 -5.60
N LEU A 374 2.52 25.84 -6.71
CA LEU A 374 3.36 26.80 -7.44
C LEU A 374 2.53 27.71 -8.35
N LYS A 375 1.44 27.21 -8.92
CA LYS A 375 0.55 27.92 -9.86
C LYS A 375 -0.91 27.74 -9.45
N SER A 376 -1.77 28.66 -9.88
CA SER A 376 -3.22 28.47 -9.75
C SER A 376 -3.67 27.22 -10.51
N VAL A 377 -4.70 26.54 -10.02
CA VAL A 377 -5.28 25.38 -10.73
C VAL A 377 -5.88 25.78 -12.09
N ASN A 378 -6.20 27.05 -12.29
CA ASN A 378 -6.65 27.58 -13.59
C ASN A 378 -5.51 27.74 -14.60
N ASP A 379 -4.27 27.87 -14.13
CA ASP A 379 -3.08 28.10 -14.95
C ASP A 379 -2.24 26.82 -15.15
N PHE A 380 -2.64 25.74 -14.48
CA PHE A 380 -2.03 24.42 -14.59
C PHE A 380 -3.00 23.51 -15.35
N PRO A 381 -2.54 22.73 -16.34
CA PRO A 381 -3.40 21.83 -17.14
C PRO A 381 -3.85 20.60 -16.34
N TYR A 382 -4.63 20.82 -15.28
CA TYR A 382 -4.92 19.85 -14.21
C TYR A 382 -5.55 18.55 -14.72
N VAL A 383 -6.64 18.68 -15.49
CA VAL A 383 -7.36 17.51 -16.04
C VAL A 383 -6.51 16.79 -17.09
N GLN A 384 -5.79 17.55 -17.94
CA GLN A 384 -4.91 16.96 -18.94
C GLN A 384 -3.79 16.12 -18.28
N SER A 385 -3.10 16.67 -17.28
CA SER A 385 -2.05 15.92 -16.56
C SER A 385 -2.60 14.68 -15.85
N LEU A 386 -3.84 14.73 -15.33
CA LEU A 386 -4.48 13.55 -14.76
C LEU A 386 -4.87 12.51 -15.82
N ASN A 387 -5.25 12.92 -17.03
CA ASN A 387 -5.50 11.99 -18.14
C ASN A 387 -4.22 11.32 -18.63
N GLU A 388 -3.13 12.07 -18.80
CA GLU A 388 -1.81 11.51 -19.12
C GLU A 388 -1.39 10.47 -18.06
N MET A 389 -1.65 10.78 -16.77
CA MET A 389 -1.43 9.84 -15.68
C MET A 389 -2.36 8.61 -15.76
N TYR A 390 -3.62 8.78 -16.18
CA TYR A 390 -4.57 7.66 -16.33
C TYR A 390 -4.11 6.64 -17.37
N ASP A 391 -3.49 7.12 -18.44
CA ASP A 391 -2.95 6.29 -19.53
C ASP A 391 -1.66 5.58 -19.10
N ASN A 392 -0.79 6.26 -18.34
CA ASN A 392 0.46 5.70 -17.85
C ASN A 392 0.29 4.69 -16.70
N PHE A 393 -0.80 4.77 -15.94
CA PHE A 393 -1.06 3.88 -14.79
C PHE A 393 -2.32 3.02 -15.04
N PRO A 394 -2.19 1.84 -15.68
CA PRO A 394 -3.34 0.99 -16.02
C PRO A 394 -4.03 0.36 -14.80
N ASN A 395 -3.37 0.42 -13.65
CA ASN A 395 -3.82 -0.12 -12.38
C ASN A 395 -5.19 0.46 -11.96
N PRO A 396 -6.24 -0.38 -11.77
CA PRO A 396 -7.57 0.12 -11.44
C PRO A 396 -7.62 0.95 -10.14
N SER A 397 -6.78 0.66 -9.14
CA SER A 397 -6.76 1.41 -7.87
C SER A 397 -6.17 2.81 -8.06
N ALA A 398 -5.10 2.91 -8.85
CA ALA A 398 -4.51 4.17 -9.26
C ALA A 398 -5.51 5.00 -10.08
N ARG A 399 -6.18 4.36 -11.05
CA ARG A 399 -7.23 4.98 -11.88
C ARG A 399 -8.40 5.52 -11.06
N LEU A 400 -8.88 4.81 -10.04
CA LEU A 400 -9.91 5.34 -9.13
C LEU A 400 -9.46 6.63 -8.44
N ILE A 401 -8.20 6.71 -7.98
CA ILE A 401 -7.65 7.90 -7.32
C ILE A 401 -7.58 9.07 -8.32
N ILE A 402 -7.07 8.82 -9.53
CA ILE A 402 -6.98 9.82 -10.60
C ILE A 402 -8.38 10.36 -10.94
N LEU A 403 -9.34 9.46 -11.23
CA LEU A 403 -10.70 9.82 -11.60
C LEU A 403 -11.42 10.60 -10.50
N ILE A 404 -11.18 10.30 -9.24
CA ILE A 404 -11.70 11.10 -8.11
C ILE A 404 -11.19 12.53 -8.16
N HIS A 405 -9.92 12.74 -8.48
CA HIS A 405 -9.36 14.08 -8.58
C HIS A 405 -9.93 14.86 -9.77
N ILE A 406 -10.19 14.20 -10.89
CA ILE A 406 -10.89 14.80 -12.02
C ILE A 406 -12.33 15.16 -11.64
N LEU A 407 -13.06 14.25 -10.98
CA LEU A 407 -14.41 14.51 -10.49
C LEU A 407 -14.44 15.65 -9.48
N MET A 408 -13.44 15.76 -8.59
CA MET A 408 -13.31 16.89 -7.67
C MET A 408 -13.10 18.20 -8.42
N TYR A 409 -12.30 18.22 -9.50
CA TYR A 409 -12.11 19.41 -10.31
C TYR A 409 -13.43 19.89 -10.92
N TYR A 410 -14.17 19.01 -11.60
CA TYR A 410 -15.47 19.39 -12.18
C TYR A 410 -16.55 19.70 -11.13
N ASN A 411 -16.41 19.19 -9.91
CA ASN A 411 -17.35 19.45 -8.83
C ASN A 411 -17.11 20.80 -8.13
N PHE A 412 -15.88 21.31 -8.13
CA PHE A 412 -15.50 22.48 -7.33
C PHE A 412 -14.98 23.67 -8.13
N PHE A 413 -14.44 23.45 -9.33
CA PHE A 413 -13.75 24.47 -10.11
C PHE A 413 -14.41 24.76 -11.45
N GLU A 414 -14.72 23.73 -12.23
CA GLU A 414 -15.34 23.89 -13.55
C GLU A 414 -16.67 23.13 -13.63
N ASN A 415 -17.79 23.85 -13.73
CA ASN A 415 -19.09 23.20 -13.88
C ASN A 415 -19.30 22.72 -15.32
N ASN A 416 -18.92 21.47 -15.59
CA ASN A 416 -19.09 20.80 -16.88
C ASN A 416 -19.88 19.48 -16.70
N PRO A 417 -21.22 19.50 -16.86
CA PRO A 417 -22.08 18.34 -16.63
C PRO A 417 -21.71 17.11 -17.48
N SER A 418 -21.37 17.32 -18.75
CA SER A 418 -21.03 16.24 -19.69
C SER A 418 -19.74 15.54 -19.27
N GLU A 419 -18.69 16.31 -18.98
CA GLU A 419 -17.42 15.75 -18.51
C GLU A 419 -17.56 15.08 -17.14
N MET A 420 -18.33 15.68 -16.21
CA MET A 420 -18.57 15.06 -14.92
C MET A 420 -19.22 13.67 -15.05
N MET A 421 -20.24 13.53 -15.90
CA MET A 421 -20.88 12.22 -16.15
C MET A 421 -19.95 11.25 -16.86
N ARG A 422 -19.14 11.73 -17.83
CA ARG A 422 -18.14 10.91 -18.52
C ARG A 422 -17.15 10.28 -17.55
N TYR A 423 -16.52 11.07 -16.68
CA TYR A 423 -15.55 10.55 -15.71
C TYR A 423 -16.21 9.75 -14.60
N LEU A 424 -17.46 10.06 -14.22
CA LEU A 424 -18.20 9.25 -13.26
C LEU A 424 -18.49 7.85 -13.82
N LYS A 425 -18.87 7.77 -15.10
CA LYS A 425 -19.01 6.49 -15.79
C LYS A 425 -17.70 5.72 -15.79
N MET A 426 -16.59 6.37 -16.19
CA MET A 426 -15.25 5.75 -16.15
C MET A 426 -14.89 5.23 -14.75
N TYR A 427 -15.27 5.96 -13.70
CA TYR A 427 -15.04 5.57 -12.30
C TYR A 427 -15.82 4.31 -11.91
N ILE A 428 -17.09 4.26 -12.29
CA ILE A 428 -17.98 3.13 -12.00
C ILE A 428 -17.59 1.90 -12.82
N ASP A 429 -17.10 2.09 -14.04
CA ASP A 429 -16.65 1.04 -14.96
C ASP A 429 -15.31 0.41 -14.58
N GLN A 430 -14.56 0.98 -13.63
CA GLN A 430 -13.36 0.30 -13.13
C GLN A 430 -13.74 -1.05 -12.53
N GLU A 431 -12.99 -2.09 -12.92
CA GLU A 431 -13.13 -3.47 -12.43
C GLU A 431 -12.55 -3.62 -11.01
N ILE A 432 -13.15 -2.91 -10.06
CA ILE A 432 -12.85 -2.94 -8.63
C ILE A 432 -14.14 -3.10 -7.85
N ASP A 433 -14.04 -3.76 -6.69
CA ASP A 433 -15.12 -3.88 -5.71
C ASP A 433 -15.78 -2.52 -5.36
N ASP A 434 -17.10 -2.49 -5.40
CA ASP A 434 -17.88 -1.26 -5.20
C ASP A 434 -17.76 -0.70 -3.77
N THR A 435 -17.47 -1.54 -2.77
CA THR A 435 -17.19 -1.08 -1.39
C THR A 435 -15.89 -0.27 -1.35
N LEU A 436 -14.88 -0.68 -2.13
CA LEU A 436 -13.63 0.07 -2.27
C LEU A 436 -13.86 1.39 -3.00
N LYS A 437 -14.67 1.39 -4.07
CA LYS A 437 -15.09 2.63 -4.76
C LYS A 437 -15.75 3.60 -3.78
N LEU A 438 -16.77 3.14 -3.03
CA LEU A 438 -17.45 3.95 -2.03
C LEU A 438 -16.47 4.51 -0.98
N ARG A 439 -15.51 3.71 -0.52
CA ARG A 439 -14.49 4.13 0.43
C ARG A 439 -13.63 5.28 -0.10
N TYR A 440 -13.18 5.22 -1.35
CA TYR A 440 -12.37 6.28 -1.94
C TYR A 440 -13.16 7.60 -2.10
N LEU A 441 -14.43 7.52 -2.51
CA LEU A 441 -15.31 8.69 -2.56
C LEU A 441 -15.63 9.28 -1.17
N THR A 442 -15.62 8.44 -0.13
CA THR A 442 -15.91 8.86 1.25
C THR A 442 -14.75 9.63 1.87
N PHE A 443 -13.50 9.28 1.54
CA PHE A 443 -12.31 9.88 2.15
C PHE A 443 -11.31 10.48 1.13
N PRO A 444 -11.73 11.31 0.16
CA PRO A 444 -10.78 11.91 -0.76
C PRO A 444 -9.98 13.02 -0.08
N LEU A 445 -8.78 13.26 -0.59
CA LEU A 445 -7.92 14.35 -0.16
C LEU A 445 -7.58 15.22 -1.37
N PRO A 446 -8.06 16.48 -1.47
CA PRO A 446 -7.79 17.31 -2.65
C PRO A 446 -6.28 17.55 -2.87
N LEU A 447 -5.88 17.61 -4.14
CA LEU A 447 -4.52 18.00 -4.54
C LEU A 447 -4.35 19.51 -4.69
N PHE A 448 -5.46 20.25 -4.79
CA PHE A 448 -5.48 21.71 -4.89
C PHE A 448 -6.18 22.33 -3.69
N LYS A 449 -6.03 23.63 -3.51
CA LYS A 449 -6.66 24.35 -2.41
C LYS A 449 -8.17 24.46 -2.65
N ILE A 450 -8.95 23.85 -1.76
CA ILE A 450 -10.40 24.07 -1.66
C ILE A 450 -10.66 24.94 -0.44
N ASN A 451 -11.43 26.02 -0.60
CA ASN A 451 -11.79 26.95 0.50
C ASN A 451 -12.85 26.35 1.44
N MET A 452 -12.74 25.06 1.77
CA MET A 452 -13.66 24.36 2.65
C MET A 452 -12.91 23.31 3.47
N TYR A 453 -13.49 22.95 4.62
CA TYR A 453 -13.03 21.82 5.40
C TYR A 453 -13.58 20.51 4.82
N PHE A 454 -12.68 19.59 4.47
CA PHE A 454 -13.03 18.31 3.85
C PHE A 454 -13.16 17.22 4.91
N ARG A 455 -14.40 16.92 5.32
CA ARG A 455 -14.71 15.80 6.23
C ARG A 455 -14.98 14.54 5.41
N PRO A 456 -14.93 13.36 6.06
CA PRO A 456 -15.55 12.16 5.51
C PRO A 456 -16.94 12.44 4.95
N ASN A 457 -17.25 11.90 3.77
CA ASN A 457 -18.48 12.08 3.00
C ASN A 457 -18.73 13.47 2.41
N THR A 458 -17.92 14.50 2.69
CA THR A 458 -18.18 15.85 2.15
C THR A 458 -18.23 15.83 0.62
N PHE A 459 -17.22 15.22 -0.02
CA PHE A 459 -17.21 15.08 -1.47
C PHE A 459 -18.36 14.22 -1.98
N LEU A 460 -18.53 13.02 -1.40
CA LEU A 460 -19.56 12.08 -1.81
C LEU A 460 -20.95 12.70 -1.83
N ASN A 461 -21.30 13.45 -0.78
CA ASN A 461 -22.59 14.12 -0.68
C ASN A 461 -22.73 15.20 -1.77
N MET A 462 -21.69 16.00 -2.00
CA MET A 462 -21.71 17.04 -3.03
C MET A 462 -21.79 16.47 -4.44
N LEU A 463 -21.02 15.43 -4.73
CA LEU A 463 -21.07 14.70 -5.98
C LEU A 463 -22.48 14.11 -6.19
N SER A 464 -23.07 13.49 -5.17
CA SER A 464 -24.44 12.96 -5.25
C SER A 464 -25.47 14.03 -5.57
N GLU A 465 -25.42 15.18 -4.89
CA GLU A 465 -26.35 16.28 -5.16
C GLU A 465 -26.15 16.89 -6.55
N ASN A 466 -24.91 16.99 -7.02
CA ASN A 466 -24.62 17.49 -8.36
C ASN A 466 -25.09 16.51 -9.45
N VAL A 467 -24.81 15.21 -9.29
CA VAL A 467 -25.29 14.18 -10.24
C VAL A 467 -26.81 14.17 -10.33
N LYS A 468 -27.53 14.30 -9.21
CA LYS A 468 -29.00 14.42 -9.19
C LYS A 468 -29.53 15.65 -9.95
N LYS A 469 -28.76 16.74 -10.02
CA LYS A 469 -29.14 17.91 -10.81
C LYS A 469 -28.87 17.65 -12.29
N ILE A 470 -27.70 17.09 -12.60
CA ILE A 470 -27.21 16.85 -13.95
C ILE A 470 -28.13 15.90 -14.74
N ILE A 471 -28.72 14.90 -14.10
CA ILE A 471 -29.65 13.97 -14.77
C ILE A 471 -30.91 14.66 -15.33
N ASN A 472 -31.26 15.84 -14.82
CA ASN A 472 -32.42 16.61 -15.26
C ASN A 472 -32.09 17.61 -16.38
N ASN A 473 -30.85 17.66 -16.86
CA ASN A 473 -30.49 18.49 -18.00
C ASN A 473 -31.09 17.93 -19.31
N ASP A 474 -31.11 18.78 -20.34
CA ASP A 474 -31.52 18.38 -21.69
C ASP A 474 -30.41 17.55 -22.34
N TRP A 475 -30.63 16.24 -22.43
CA TRP A 475 -29.72 15.27 -23.04
C TRP A 475 -30.32 14.71 -24.34
N SER A 476 -29.47 14.36 -25.31
CA SER A 476 -29.92 13.54 -26.43
C SER A 476 -30.40 12.17 -25.94
N LEU A 477 -31.19 11.47 -26.76
CA LEU A 477 -31.74 10.16 -26.39
C LEU A 477 -30.64 9.14 -26.03
N GLU A 478 -29.54 9.15 -26.79
CA GLU A 478 -28.39 8.27 -26.57
C GLU A 478 -27.63 8.63 -25.29
N GLU A 479 -27.35 9.92 -25.08
CA GLU A 479 -26.68 10.39 -23.86
C GLU A 479 -27.51 10.10 -22.62
N LYS A 480 -28.84 10.28 -22.71
CA LYS A 480 -29.75 10.04 -21.60
C LYS A 480 -29.69 8.59 -21.11
N GLN A 481 -29.66 7.62 -22.02
CA GLN A 481 -29.52 6.21 -21.65
C GLN A 481 -28.22 5.93 -20.89
N ILE A 482 -27.11 6.51 -21.33
CA ILE A 482 -25.80 6.36 -20.67
C ILE A 482 -25.82 7.02 -19.28
N ILE A 483 -26.41 8.20 -19.18
CA ILE A 483 -26.51 8.97 -17.93
C ILE A 483 -27.39 8.27 -16.92
N ASP A 484 -28.56 7.78 -17.32
CA ASP A 484 -29.49 7.04 -16.46
C ASP A 484 -28.84 5.75 -15.95
N ASN A 485 -28.16 4.98 -16.82
CA ASN A 485 -27.41 3.79 -16.41
C ASN A 485 -26.30 4.12 -15.39
N THR A 486 -25.53 5.18 -15.66
CA THR A 486 -24.45 5.63 -14.79
C THR A 486 -24.99 6.06 -13.43
N PHE A 487 -26.09 6.81 -13.41
CA PHE A 487 -26.76 7.24 -12.19
C PHE A 487 -27.29 6.06 -11.36
N ASP A 488 -27.93 5.09 -12.00
CA ASP A 488 -28.45 3.90 -11.33
C ASP A 488 -27.34 3.08 -10.66
N ARG A 489 -26.23 2.86 -11.37
CA ARG A 489 -25.06 2.17 -10.83
C ARG A 489 -24.40 2.97 -9.72
N PHE A 490 -24.28 4.28 -9.87
CA PHE A 490 -23.79 5.15 -8.80
C PHE A 490 -24.65 5.05 -7.55
N ASN A 491 -25.98 5.07 -7.70
CA ASN A 491 -26.92 4.92 -6.59
C ASN A 491 -26.82 3.55 -5.91
N LYS A 492 -26.51 2.47 -6.66
CA LYS A 492 -26.22 1.16 -6.07
C LYS A 492 -25.00 1.23 -5.16
N ILE A 493 -23.91 1.86 -5.62
CA ILE A 493 -22.69 2.08 -4.81
C ILE A 493 -23.04 2.89 -3.55
N LEU A 494 -23.85 3.96 -3.66
CA LEU A 494 -24.25 4.78 -2.51
C LEU A 494 -25.10 4.03 -1.47
N LYS A 495 -25.86 3.02 -1.91
CA LYS A 495 -26.74 2.20 -1.07
C LYS A 495 -26.00 1.05 -0.37
N LEU A 496 -24.74 0.79 -0.71
CA LEU A 496 -23.93 -0.20 0.00
C LEU A 496 -23.89 0.13 1.49
N ASN A 497 -24.01 -0.91 2.31
CA ASN A 497 -24.32 -0.78 3.72
C ASN A 497 -23.23 0.04 4.43
N LYS A 498 -23.58 1.26 4.89
CA LYS A 498 -22.63 2.12 5.63
C LYS A 498 -22.11 1.45 6.90
N ASN A 499 -22.72 0.36 7.37
CA ASN A 499 -22.27 -0.41 8.53
C ASN A 499 -20.94 -1.15 8.28
N ASP A 500 -20.66 -1.62 7.06
CA ASP A 500 -19.33 -2.15 6.70
C ASP A 500 -18.26 -1.04 6.73
N ILE A 501 -18.69 0.20 6.52
CA ILE A 501 -17.87 1.41 6.65
C ILE A 501 -17.81 1.89 8.11
N LYS A 502 -18.80 1.59 8.97
CA LYS A 502 -18.88 2.09 10.36
C LYS A 502 -17.85 1.46 11.30
N ILE A 503 -17.37 0.25 11.04
CA ILE A 503 -16.20 -0.31 11.73
C ILE A 503 -14.97 0.64 11.57
N ASN A 504 -14.97 1.49 10.53
CA ASN A 504 -13.94 2.50 10.24
C ASN A 504 -14.30 3.97 10.59
N VAL A 505 -15.54 4.30 10.99
CA VAL A 505 -15.99 5.71 11.13
C VAL A 505 -15.98 6.24 12.57
N ALA A 506 -16.09 5.39 13.60
CA ALA A 506 -16.20 5.86 14.98
C ALA A 506 -14.97 6.65 15.50
N ASN A 507 -13.80 6.53 14.87
CA ASN A 507 -12.52 6.97 15.46
C ASN A 507 -11.79 8.10 14.70
N LYS A 508 -12.45 8.83 13.79
CA LYS A 508 -11.80 9.89 12.96
C LYS A 508 -11.87 11.32 13.53
N THR A 509 -12.46 11.54 14.69
CA THR A 509 -12.64 12.90 15.23
C THR A 509 -11.36 13.52 15.83
N THR A 510 -10.34 12.74 16.22
CA THR A 510 -9.13 13.26 16.90
C THR A 510 -7.97 13.63 15.96
N ALA A 511 -7.81 13.00 14.79
CA ALA A 511 -6.69 13.29 13.87
C ALA A 511 -6.87 14.60 13.06
N HIS A 512 -8.09 15.13 13.05
CA HIS A 512 -8.52 16.16 12.12
C HIS A 512 -8.18 17.60 12.52
N LYS A 513 -7.64 17.80 13.74
CA LYS A 513 -7.15 19.12 14.22
C LYS A 513 -5.82 19.57 13.60
N LYS A 514 -5.05 18.68 12.95
CA LYS A 514 -3.72 19.05 12.40
C LYS A 514 -3.72 19.75 11.04
N CYS A 515 -4.88 19.88 10.38
CA CYS A 515 -4.98 20.57 9.08
C CYS A 515 -5.19 22.10 9.20
N GLU A 516 -5.08 22.66 10.42
CA GLU A 516 -5.40 24.07 10.68
C GLU A 516 -4.25 25.04 10.37
N SER A 517 -2.98 24.61 10.38
CA SER A 517 -1.84 25.56 10.25
C SER A 517 -1.48 25.97 8.82
N TRP A 518 -2.05 25.35 7.78
CA TRP A 518 -1.70 25.62 6.38
C TRP A 518 -2.55 26.73 5.73
N ARG A 519 -3.55 27.26 6.45
CA ARG A 519 -4.56 28.18 5.90
C ARG A 519 -4.16 29.65 5.87
N LYS A 520 -3.03 30.03 6.47
CA LYS A 520 -2.55 31.41 6.47
C LYS A 520 -1.15 31.45 5.85
N GLN A 521 -1.10 31.83 4.57
CA GLN A 521 -0.06 32.67 3.94
C GLN A 521 -0.06 32.38 2.43
N ARG A 522 -0.50 33.37 1.64
CA ARG A 522 0.08 33.56 0.30
C ARG A 522 1.55 33.94 0.54
N VAL A 523 2.45 33.34 -0.22
CA VAL A 523 3.76 33.94 -0.44
C VAL A 523 3.53 34.95 -1.56
N ASP A 524 3.59 36.23 -1.25
CA ASP A 524 3.78 37.24 -2.28
C ASP A 524 5.20 37.08 -2.80
N LEU A 525 5.32 36.64 -4.05
CA LEU A 525 6.56 36.69 -4.80
C LEU A 525 6.73 38.13 -5.31
N SER A 526 7.15 39.03 -4.43
CA SER A 526 7.73 40.31 -4.80
C SER A 526 9.08 40.44 -4.12
N GLU A 527 10.11 40.62 -4.94
CA GLU A 527 11.52 40.73 -4.55
C GLU A 527 11.80 41.82 -3.52
N ASP A 528 12.88 41.58 -2.76
CA ASP A 528 13.70 42.48 -1.95
C ASP A 528 13.22 43.93 -1.74
N LYS A 529 12.92 44.26 -0.47
CA LYS A 529 13.42 45.48 0.20
C LYS A 529 13.19 45.48 1.72
N SER A 530 14.32 45.49 2.43
CA SER A 530 14.61 46.17 3.70
C SER A 530 13.61 46.14 4.87
N ASN A 531 14.12 45.62 5.99
CA ASN A 531 13.75 45.89 7.38
C ASN A 531 12.93 47.18 7.64
N LYS A 532 11.76 47.01 8.24
CA LYS A 532 11.33 47.81 9.41
C LYS A 532 10.17 47.10 10.12
N THR A 533 10.36 46.94 11.42
CA THR A 533 9.35 46.69 12.46
C THR A 533 8.17 47.62 12.32
N ASP A 534 6.94 47.10 12.42
CA ASP A 534 5.85 47.76 13.14
C ASP A 534 4.74 46.79 13.53
N GLN A 535 4.27 46.98 14.77
CA GLN A 535 3.13 46.32 15.39
C GLN A 535 1.83 46.74 14.69
N HIS A 536 0.94 45.80 14.35
CA HIS A 536 -0.49 46.12 14.29
C HIS A 536 -1.39 44.94 14.69
N GLN A 537 -2.28 45.26 15.63
CA GLN A 537 -3.38 44.44 16.14
C GLN A 537 -4.36 44.09 15.01
N SER A 538 -4.72 42.81 14.91
CA SER A 538 -5.77 42.32 14.00
C SER A 538 -7.14 42.35 14.70
N ASN A 539 -7.94 43.38 14.44
CA ASN A 539 -9.40 43.30 14.53
C ASN A 539 -9.95 42.90 13.15
N SER A 540 -10.60 41.73 13.05
CA SER A 540 -11.44 41.41 11.88
C SER A 540 -12.79 40.86 12.33
N LYS A 541 -13.79 41.75 12.29
CA LYS A 541 -15.20 41.43 12.01
C LYS A 541 -15.45 41.96 10.60
N TYR A 542 -16.16 41.20 9.74
CA TYR A 542 -17.14 41.63 8.72
C TYR A 542 -17.51 40.38 7.88
N PHE A 543 -18.74 39.89 7.96
CA PHE A 543 -19.94 40.28 7.18
C PHE A 543 -19.91 39.79 5.72
N TYR A 544 -20.77 38.81 5.41
CA TYR A 544 -21.18 38.47 4.06
C TYR A 544 -22.29 39.42 3.61
N ARG A 545 -22.16 40.03 2.44
CA ARG A 545 -23.28 40.63 1.70
C ARG A 545 -23.17 40.21 0.24
N ASN A 546 -24.20 39.51 -0.23
CA ASN A 546 -24.42 39.16 -1.63
C ASN A 546 -24.71 40.42 -2.44
N THR A 547 -24.10 40.56 -3.61
CA THR A 547 -24.58 41.45 -4.67
C THR A 547 -24.66 40.68 -5.98
N THR A 548 -25.89 40.38 -6.38
CA THR A 548 -26.35 40.13 -7.75
C THR A 548 -26.29 41.43 -8.54
N LEU A 549 -25.76 41.40 -9.76
CA LEU A 549 -25.76 42.54 -10.69
C LEU A 549 -26.05 42.06 -12.12
N GLU A 550 -27.28 42.29 -12.55
CA GLU A 550 -27.81 42.33 -13.93
C GLU A 550 -28.98 43.34 -13.83
N LYS A 551 -29.30 44.26 -14.74
CA LYS A 551 -28.93 44.61 -16.11
C LYS A 551 -29.38 46.08 -16.28
N HIS A 552 -28.70 46.87 -17.09
CA HIS A 552 -29.38 47.93 -17.84
C HIS A 552 -28.75 48.04 -19.24
N VAL A 553 -29.59 47.72 -20.23
CA VAL A 553 -29.44 48.03 -21.65
C VAL A 553 -29.95 49.45 -21.84
N ASP A 554 -29.28 50.28 -22.65
CA ASP A 554 -29.98 51.25 -23.50
C ASP A 554 -29.14 51.64 -24.73
N LEU A 555 -29.87 51.73 -25.85
CA LEU A 555 -29.42 51.91 -27.22
C LEU A 555 -29.29 53.39 -27.61
N ALA A 556 -28.22 53.67 -28.35
CA ALA A 556 -28.11 54.58 -29.50
C ALA A 556 -28.70 56.00 -29.46
N LYS A 557 -27.82 56.99 -29.69
CA LYS A 557 -28.02 58.07 -30.70
C LYS A 557 -26.70 58.78 -31.01
N LYS A 558 -26.26 58.70 -32.27
CA LYS A 558 -25.41 59.68 -32.97
C LYS A 558 -26.36 60.72 -33.63
N PRO A 559 -25.96 61.97 -33.92
CA PRO A 559 -24.95 62.23 -34.95
C PRO A 559 -24.01 63.46 -34.77
N SER A 560 -22.93 63.40 -35.55
CA SER A 560 -22.09 64.47 -36.17
C SER A 560 -22.02 65.89 -35.59
N THR A 561 -20.80 66.39 -35.39
CA THR A 561 -20.20 67.46 -36.23
C THR A 561 -18.70 67.63 -35.93
N ASN A 562 -17.96 67.88 -37.02
CA ASN A 562 -16.53 68.19 -37.22
C ASN A 562 -15.51 67.08 -37.05
#